data_AF-K9QW82-F1
#
_entry.id   AF-K9QW82-F1
#
_cell.length_a   1.000
_cell.length_b   1.000
_cell.length_c   1.000
_cell.angle_alpha   90.00
_cell.angle_beta   90.00
_cell.angle_gamma   90.00
#
_symmetry.space_group_name_H-M   'P 1'
#
loop_
_entity.id
_entity.type
_entity.pdbx_description
1 polymer ?
#
loop_
_entity_poly.entity_id
_entity_poly.type
_entity_poly.pdbx_seq_one_letter_code
_entity_poly.pdbx_strand_id
1 'polypeptide(L)'
;MSAKKPVMQNRNSIPSCDWPIEQLPGLSQEEQSQLQNYGIKTTGGLVKQGKTPQDRLILANKLQVHLQYVNKWIALADLARVPSVGTQYCGLLLHAGIGSVAQLA
;
A
#
# COMPACT_ATOMS: atom_id res chain seq x y z
N MET A 1 47.45 -10.42 -18.96
CA MET A 1 47.20 -10.09 -17.55
C MET A 1 46.03 -9.10 -17.44
N SER A 2 45.26 -9.21 -16.35
CA SER A 2 44.17 -8.32 -15.88
C SER A 2 42.74 -8.68 -16.29
N ALA A 3 42.23 -9.74 -15.67
CA ALA A 3 40.80 -9.91 -15.42
C ALA A 3 40.35 -8.87 -14.37
N LYS A 4 39.53 -7.89 -14.78
CA LYS A 4 38.76 -7.07 -13.84
C LYS A 4 37.52 -7.86 -13.42
N LYS A 5 37.48 -8.32 -12.18
CA LYS A 5 36.27 -8.89 -11.58
C LYS A 5 35.22 -7.78 -11.44
N PRO A 6 33.97 -7.95 -11.90
CA PRO A 6 32.93 -6.99 -11.63
C PRO A 6 32.54 -7.06 -10.15
N VAL A 7 32.59 -5.90 -9.49
CA VAL A 7 32.08 -5.67 -8.14
C VAL A 7 30.56 -5.85 -8.13
N MET A 8 30.06 -6.75 -7.29
CA MET A 8 28.62 -6.92 -7.04
C MET A 8 28.15 -5.74 -6.19
N GLN A 9 27.47 -4.78 -6.80
CA GLN A 9 26.78 -3.71 -6.08
C GLN A 9 25.56 -4.31 -5.38
N ASN A 10 25.68 -4.58 -4.09
CA ASN A 10 24.56 -4.94 -3.23
C ASN A 10 23.67 -3.70 -3.00
N ARG A 11 22.81 -3.39 -3.98
CA ARG A 11 21.69 -2.47 -3.78
C ARG A 11 20.70 -3.22 -2.89
N ASN A 12 20.63 -2.84 -1.61
CA ASN A 12 19.55 -3.22 -0.70
C ASN A 12 18.22 -2.61 -1.20
N SER A 13 17.76 -3.01 -2.38
CA SER A 13 16.39 -2.78 -2.82
C SER A 13 15.54 -3.74 -2.02
N ILE A 14 15.14 -3.31 -0.83
CA ILE A 14 14.16 -4.03 -0.02
C ILE A 14 12.93 -4.22 -0.91
N PRO A 15 12.54 -5.46 -1.26
CA PRO A 15 11.42 -5.69 -2.16
C PRO A 15 10.16 -5.14 -1.49
N SER A 16 9.42 -4.29 -2.21
CA SER A 16 8.13 -3.78 -1.76
C SER A 16 7.15 -4.96 -1.64
N CYS A 17 6.60 -5.19 -0.46
CA CYS A 17 5.61 -6.24 -0.25
C CYS A 17 4.26 -5.86 -0.86
N ASP A 18 3.61 -6.84 -1.46
CA ASP A 18 2.26 -6.73 -2.00
C ASP A 18 1.39 -7.79 -1.31
N TRP A 19 0.33 -7.36 -0.61
CA TRP A 19 -0.51 -8.25 0.18
C TRP A 19 -1.88 -8.39 -0.47
N PRO A 20 -2.58 -9.54 -0.32
CA PRO A 20 -4.00 -9.64 -0.65
C PRO A 20 -4.80 -8.56 0.07
N ILE A 21 -5.79 -7.97 -0.61
CA ILE A 21 -6.58 -6.88 -0.04
C ILE A 21 -7.35 -7.31 1.23
N GLU A 22 -7.67 -8.59 1.34
CA GLU A 22 -8.30 -9.22 2.50
C GLU A 22 -7.44 -9.17 3.76
N GLN A 23 -6.11 -9.08 3.61
CA GLN A 23 -5.18 -8.97 4.73
C GLN A 23 -4.98 -7.53 5.20
N LEU A 24 -5.45 -6.53 4.44
CA LEU A 24 -5.30 -5.13 4.82
C LEU A 24 -6.29 -4.79 5.96
N PRO A 25 -5.80 -4.35 7.14
CA PRO A 25 -6.68 -4.02 8.25
C PRO A 25 -7.60 -2.84 7.94
N GLY A 26 -8.73 -2.75 8.64
CA GLY A 26 -9.64 -1.61 8.54
C GLY A 26 -10.56 -1.59 7.31
N LEU A 27 -10.59 -2.69 6.55
CA LEU A 27 -11.60 -2.97 5.53
C LEU A 27 -12.64 -3.95 6.06
N SER A 28 -13.93 -3.63 5.88
CA SER A 28 -15.03 -4.58 6.09
C SER A 28 -15.09 -5.60 4.94
N GLN A 29 -15.75 -6.74 5.15
CA GLN A 29 -15.90 -7.77 4.11
C GLN A 29 -16.62 -7.26 2.85
N GLU A 30 -17.57 -6.34 3.02
CA GLU A 30 -18.23 -5.64 1.91
C GLU A 30 -17.23 -4.81 1.10
N GLU A 31 -16.42 -3.98 1.76
CA GLU A 31 -15.39 -3.15 1.12
C GLU A 31 -14.33 -3.99 0.40
N GLN A 32 -13.90 -5.10 1.01
CA GLN A 32 -12.99 -6.06 0.37
C GLN A 32 -13.62 -6.64 -0.91
N SER A 33 -14.91 -6.99 -0.88
CA SER A 33 -15.62 -7.51 -2.05
C SER A 33 -15.78 -6.46 -3.14
N GLN A 34 -16.13 -5.22 -2.77
CA GLN A 34 -16.25 -4.11 -3.72
C GLN A 34 -14.91 -3.84 -4.41
N LEU A 35 -13.82 -3.72 -3.64
CA LEU A 35 -12.47 -3.53 -4.18
C LEU A 35 -12.11 -4.64 -5.16
N GLN A 36 -12.36 -5.90 -4.80
CA GLN A 36 -12.10 -7.05 -5.67
C GLN A 36 -12.93 -7.01 -6.96
N ASN A 37 -14.21 -6.61 -6.88
CA ASN A 37 -15.09 -6.45 -8.05
C ASN A 37 -14.58 -5.36 -9.00
N TYR A 38 -13.94 -4.31 -8.47
CA TYR A 38 -13.24 -3.29 -9.25
C TYR A 38 -11.80 -3.68 -9.67
N GLY A 39 -11.42 -4.96 -9.50
CA GLY A 39 -10.11 -5.48 -9.87
C GLY A 39 -8.96 -5.14 -8.91
N ILE A 40 -9.27 -4.56 -7.74
CA ILE A 40 -8.29 -4.25 -6.69
C ILE A 40 -8.18 -5.45 -5.76
N LYS A 41 -7.27 -6.37 -6.09
CA LYS A 41 -7.05 -7.61 -5.31
C LYS A 41 -5.91 -7.51 -4.31
N THR A 42 -5.06 -6.48 -4.42
CA THR A 42 -3.85 -6.35 -3.60
C THR A 42 -3.62 -4.93 -3.11
N THR A 43 -2.82 -4.79 -2.05
CA THR A 43 -2.46 -3.50 -1.45
C THR A 43 -1.73 -2.57 -2.42
N GLY A 44 -0.82 -3.09 -3.24
CA GLY A 44 -0.16 -2.32 -4.29
C GLY A 44 -1.09 -2.01 -5.45
N GLY A 45 -2.06 -2.88 -5.74
CA GLY A 45 -3.17 -2.56 -6.65
C GLY A 45 -3.97 -1.35 -6.15
N LEU A 46 -4.30 -1.32 -4.86
CA LEU A 46 -5.00 -0.21 -4.22
C LEU A 46 -4.17 1.09 -4.29
N VAL A 47 -2.90 1.04 -3.89
CA VAL A 47 -1.97 2.18 -3.97
C VAL A 47 -1.87 2.72 -5.40
N LYS A 48 -1.74 1.84 -6.40
CA LYS A 48 -1.67 2.22 -7.81
C LYS A 48 -2.94 2.97 -8.25
N GLN A 49 -4.12 2.47 -7.85
CA GLN A 49 -5.40 3.09 -8.20
C GLN A 49 -5.75 4.34 -7.37
N GLY A 50 -5.06 4.62 -6.28
CA GLY A 50 -5.26 5.83 -5.46
C GLY A 50 -4.00 6.70 -5.36
N LYS A 51 -3.18 6.72 -6.42
CA LYS A 51 -1.88 7.41 -6.44
C LYS A 51 -2.02 8.93 -6.23
N THR A 52 -3.01 9.56 -6.84
CA THR A 52 -3.25 11.00 -6.74
C THR A 52 -4.52 11.32 -5.94
N PRO A 53 -4.67 12.55 -5.42
CA PRO A 53 -5.91 12.97 -4.76
C PRO A 53 -7.15 12.82 -5.67
N GLN A 54 -6.99 13.08 -6.97
CA GLN A 54 -8.05 12.91 -7.96
C GLN A 54 -8.41 11.42 -8.15
N ASP A 55 -7.41 10.53 -8.24
CA ASP A 55 -7.66 9.09 -8.33
C ASP A 55 -8.42 8.57 -7.10
N ARG A 56 -8.07 9.07 -5.90
CA ARG A 56 -8.78 8.71 -4.67
C ARG A 56 -10.22 9.20 -4.65
N LEU A 57 -10.47 10.40 -5.17
CA LEU A 57 -11.83 10.92 -5.36
C LEU A 57 -12.62 10.02 -6.32
N ILE A 58 -12.04 9.66 -7.46
CA ILE A 58 -12.67 8.78 -8.45
C ILE A 58 -12.98 7.42 -7.81
N LEU A 59 -12.04 6.85 -7.06
CA LEU A 59 -12.23 5.57 -6.37
C LEU A 59 -13.31 5.65 -5.29
N ALA A 60 -13.34 6.73 -4.50
CA ALA A 60 -14.38 6.96 -3.49
C ALA A 60 -15.77 7.04 -4.13
N ASN A 61 -15.90 7.74 -5.26
CA ASN A 61 -17.15 7.80 -6.01
C ASN A 61 -17.56 6.44 -6.59
N LYS A 62 -16.61 5.66 -7.13
CA LYS A 62 -16.90 4.32 -7.67
C LYS A 62 -17.38 3.35 -6.58
N LEU A 63 -16.77 3.40 -5.40
CA LEU A 63 -17.11 2.55 -4.27
C LEU A 63 -18.29 3.10 -3.46
N GLN A 64 -18.79 4.30 -3.77
CA GLN A 64 -19.84 4.99 -3.00
C GLN A 64 -19.49 5.14 -1.51
N VAL A 65 -18.21 5.36 -1.22
CA VAL A 65 -17.69 5.54 0.15
C VAL A 65 -17.14 6.95 0.35
N HIS A 66 -17.07 7.37 1.62
CA HIS A 66 -16.46 8.65 1.95
C HIS A 66 -14.96 8.67 1.63
N LEU A 67 -14.47 9.78 1.05
CA LEU A 67 -13.06 9.93 0.67
C LEU A 67 -12.07 9.63 1.81
N GLN A 68 -12.45 9.93 3.05
CA GLN A 68 -11.61 9.63 4.21
C GLN A 68 -11.29 8.14 4.36
N TYR A 69 -12.23 7.25 4.02
CA TYR A 69 -12.00 5.80 4.04
C TYR A 69 -10.98 5.39 2.98
N VAL A 70 -11.12 5.90 1.76
CA VAL A 70 -10.14 5.64 0.70
C VAL A 70 -8.75 6.16 1.08
N ASN A 71 -8.65 7.36 1.63
CA ASN A 71 -7.38 7.91 2.14
C ASN A 71 -6.76 7.00 3.21
N LYS A 72 -7.58 6.51 4.15
CA LYS A 72 -7.15 5.57 5.19
C LYS A 72 -6.61 4.27 4.59
N TRP A 73 -7.34 3.64 3.67
CA TRP A 73 -6.91 2.38 3.07
C TRP A 73 -5.64 2.54 2.23
N ILE A 74 -5.52 3.64 1.50
CA ILE A 74 -4.30 3.97 0.76
C ILE A 74 -3.11 4.14 1.71
N ALA A 75 -3.29 4.84 2.84
CA ALA A 75 -2.24 5.00 3.84
C ALA A 75 -1.82 3.65 4.45
N LEU A 76 -2.79 2.81 4.84
CA LEU A 76 -2.50 1.46 5.36
C LEU A 76 -1.75 0.61 4.32
N ALA A 77 -2.20 0.62 3.07
CA ALA A 77 -1.55 -0.11 1.99
C ALA A 77 -0.16 0.45 1.63
N ASP A 78 0.02 1.77 1.77
CA ASP A 78 1.31 2.42 1.61
C ASP A 78 2.30 1.95 2.65
N LEU A 79 1.93 1.98 3.94
CA LEU A 79 2.76 1.52 5.06
C LEU A 79 3.04 0.02 5.02
N ALA A 80 2.03 -0.79 4.67
CA ALA A 80 2.15 -2.24 4.64
C ALA A 80 3.18 -2.75 3.63
N ARG A 81 3.59 -1.93 2.64
CA ARG A 81 4.59 -2.34 1.64
C ARG A 81 5.99 -2.55 2.22
N VAL A 82 6.26 -2.00 3.41
CA VAL A 82 7.55 -2.17 4.10
C VAL A 82 7.56 -3.55 4.75
N PRO A 83 8.51 -4.44 4.42
CA PRO A 83 8.48 -5.83 4.92
C PRO A 83 8.43 -5.97 6.44
N SER A 84 9.17 -5.11 7.15
CA SER A 84 9.18 -5.11 8.62
C SER A 84 7.90 -4.56 9.26
N VAL A 85 7.04 -3.90 8.48
CA VAL A 85 5.76 -3.35 8.92
C VAL A 85 4.62 -4.30 8.56
N GLY A 86 4.52 -4.68 7.28
CA GLY A 86 3.46 -5.54 6.76
C GLY A 86 2.04 -5.07 7.11
N THR A 87 1.07 -5.96 6.99
CA THR A 87 -0.33 -5.69 7.38
C THR A 87 -0.53 -5.66 8.89
N GLN A 88 0.42 -6.21 9.67
CA GLN A 88 0.32 -6.35 11.12
C GLN A 88 0.58 -5.03 11.86
N TYR A 89 1.55 -4.23 11.39
CA TYR A 89 1.97 -3.00 12.07
C TYR A 89 1.55 -1.71 11.34
N CYS A 90 1.03 -1.79 10.11
CA CYS A 90 0.61 -0.60 9.36
C CYS A 90 -0.50 0.20 10.07
N GLY A 91 -1.41 -0.49 10.77
CA GLY A 91 -2.46 0.16 11.56
C GLY A 91 -1.93 0.95 12.76
N LEU A 92 -0.89 0.42 13.42
CA LEU A 92 -0.21 1.11 14.52
C LEU A 92 0.44 2.41 14.05
N LEU A 93 1.19 2.34 12.94
CA LEU A 93 1.84 3.51 12.35
C LEU A 93 0.83 4.58 11.94
N LEU A 94 -0.28 4.17 11.32
CA LEU A 94 -1.33 5.12 10.96
C LEU A 94 -1.96 5.79 12.18
N HIS A 95 -2.21 5.03 13.25
CA HIS A 95 -2.72 5.58 14.50
C HIS A 95 -1.73 6.54 15.18
N ALA A 96 -0.43 6.30 15.00
CA ALA A 96 0.65 7.20 15.44
C ALA A 96 0.80 8.47 14.56
N GLY A 97 -0.04 8.65 13.54
CA GLY A 97 -0.01 9.82 12.64
C GLY A 97 0.91 9.66 11.43
N ILE A 98 1.46 8.46 11.19
CA ILE A 98 2.30 8.17 10.02
C ILE A 98 1.42 7.60 8.93
N GLY A 99 1.17 8.37 7.87
CA GLY A 99 0.28 8.00 6.76
C GLY A 99 0.99 7.54 5.48
N SER A 100 2.31 7.61 5.42
CA SER A 100 3.08 7.14 4.27
C SER A 100 4.51 6.73 4.61
N VAL A 101 5.09 5.81 3.84
CA VAL A 101 6.49 5.39 3.88
C VAL A 101 7.46 6.56 3.74
N ALA A 102 7.09 7.63 3.03
CA ALA A 102 7.93 8.81 2.92
C ALA A 102 8.20 9.51 4.27
N GLN A 103 7.32 9.30 5.26
CA GLN A 103 7.47 9.84 6.62
C GLN A 103 8.36 8.96 7.52
N LEU A 104 8.86 7.83 7.01
CA LEU A 104 9.77 6.91 7.73
C LEU A 104 11.25 7.14 7.37
N ALA A 105 11.55 8.09 6.47
CA ALA A 105 12.88 8.38 5.93
C ALA A 105 13.60 9.52 6.67
#